data_AF-A0A7V9BMI2-F1
#
_entry.id   AF-A0A7V9BMI2-F1
#
_cell.length_a   1.000
_cell.length_b   1.000
_cell.length_c   1.000
_cell.angle_alpha   90.00
_cell.angle_beta   90.00
_cell.angle_gamma   90.00
#
_symmetry.space_group_name_H-M   'P 1'
#
loop_
_entity.id
_entity.type
_entity.pdbx_description
1 polymer ?
#
loop_
_entity_poly.entity_id
_entity_poly.type
_entity_poly.pdbx_seq_one_letter_code
_entity_poly.pdbx_strand_id
1 'polypeptide(L)'
;MTVANLQIRDVPNEMHDELRRRAKLEHLSLREYVLRLISRDQQRPALAEWLERVHQLEPVDLGAPASELIAASRADRDVELLPERRTS
;
A
#
# COMPACT_ATOMS: atom_id res chain seq x y z
N MET A 1 -6.35 30.22 3.52
CA MET A 1 -6.51 28.78 3.18
C MET A 1 -7.99 28.49 3.15
N THR A 2 -8.53 28.00 2.04
CA THR A 2 -9.95 27.62 1.92
C THR A 2 -10.17 26.20 2.43
N VAL A 3 -11.17 26.02 3.28
CA VAL A 3 -11.53 24.71 3.85
C VAL A 3 -12.82 24.24 3.18
N ALA A 4 -12.82 23.04 2.61
CA ALA A 4 -14.01 22.43 2.01
C ALA A 4 -14.70 21.49 3.02
N ASN A 5 -16.04 21.40 2.96
CA ASN A 5 -16.82 20.45 3.73
C ASN A 5 -17.31 19.31 2.83
N LEU A 6 -17.17 18.08 3.29
CA LEU A 6 -17.66 16.87 2.63
C LEU A 6 -18.73 16.22 3.53
N GLN A 7 -19.92 16.00 2.98
CA GLN A 7 -20.99 15.24 3.63
C GLN A 7 -21.17 13.91 2.92
N ILE A 8 -21.07 12.81 3.67
CA ILE A 8 -21.29 11.45 3.18
C ILE A 8 -22.70 11.03 3.61
N ARG A 9 -23.53 10.61 2.66
CA ARG A 9 -24.91 10.15 2.89
C ARG A 9 -25.02 8.65 2.64
N ASP A 10 -26.13 8.07 3.11
CA ASP A 10 -26.49 6.67 2.86
C ASP A 10 -25.43 5.66 3.33
N VAL A 11 -24.76 5.99 4.44
CA VAL A 11 -23.79 5.11 5.09
C VAL A 11 -24.55 4.00 5.82
N PRO A 12 -24.32 2.71 5.50
CA PRO A 12 -24.94 1.61 6.25
C PRO A 12 -24.60 1.71 7.73
N ASN A 13 -25.59 1.50 8.61
CA ASN A 13 -25.41 1.66 10.05
C ASN A 13 -24.25 0.81 10.58
N GLU A 14 -24.12 -0.43 10.11
CA GLU A 14 -23.03 -1.33 10.47
C GLU A 14 -21.65 -0.73 10.13
N MET A 15 -21.52 -0.09 8.97
CA MET A 15 -20.29 0.58 8.56
C MET A 15 -20.02 1.79 9.45
N HIS A 16 -21.03 2.60 9.74
CA HIS A 16 -20.89 3.75 10.63
C HIS A 16 -20.41 3.32 12.03
N ASP A 17 -20.99 2.25 12.58
CA ASP A 17 -20.66 1.76 13.93
C ASP A 17 -19.26 1.15 13.99
N GLU A 18 -18.85 0.41 12.96
CA GLU A 18 -17.50 -0.10 12.81
C GLU A 18 -16.47 1.04 12.78
N LEU A 19 -16.69 2.05 11.92
CA LEU A 19 -15.81 3.22 11.81
C LEU A 19 -15.74 3.97 13.15
N ARG A 20 -16.88 4.13 13.83
CA ARG A 20 -16.93 4.78 15.14
C ARG A 20 -16.18 3.99 16.21
N ARG A 21 -16.27 2.66 16.20
CA ARG A 21 -15.51 1.80 17.12
C ARG A 21 -14.00 1.96 16.89
N ARG A 22 -13.54 1.91 15.64
CA ARG A 22 -12.13 2.10 15.30
C ARG A 22 -11.61 3.50 15.65
N ALA A 23 -12.41 4.53 15.39
CA ALA A 23 -12.08 5.90 15.78
C ALA A 23 -11.84 6.02 17.30
N LYS A 24 -12.71 5.41 18.12
CA LYS A 24 -12.54 5.38 19.58
C LYS A 24 -11.26 4.66 20.02
N LEU A 25 -10.89 3.54 19.39
CA LEU A 25 -9.66 2.81 19.68
C LEU A 25 -8.41 3.64 19.41
N GLU A 26 -8.46 4.53 18.42
CA GLU A 26 -7.37 5.45 18.09
C GLU A 26 -7.50 6.81 18.80
N HIS A 27 -8.46 6.98 19.71
CA HIS A 27 -8.76 8.24 20.40
C HIS A 27 -9.06 9.42 19.45
N LEU A 28 -9.66 9.13 18.29
CA LEU A 28 -10.04 10.09 17.27
C LEU A 28 -11.56 10.29 17.24
N SER A 29 -12.00 11.48 16.87
CA SER A 29 -13.38 11.66 16.40
C SER A 29 -13.58 10.89 15.08
N LEU A 30 -14.85 10.58 14.76
CA LEU A 30 -15.18 9.90 13.50
C LEU A 30 -14.72 10.71 12.28
N ARG A 31 -14.82 12.04 12.33
CA ARG A 31 -14.35 12.95 11.28
C ARG A 31 -12.84 12.82 11.07
N GLU A 32 -12.07 12.91 12.14
CA GLU A 32 -10.60 12.80 12.08
C GLU A 32 -10.18 11.43 11.58
N TYR A 33 -10.85 10.38 12.03
CA TYR A 33 -10.59 9.01 11.58
C TYR A 33 -10.83 8.85 10.07
N VAL A 34 -11.97 9.31 9.57
CA VAL A 34 -12.30 9.24 8.13
C VAL A 34 -11.34 10.08 7.29
N LEU A 35 -11.01 11.30 7.73
CA LEU A 35 -10.03 12.13 7.02
C LEU A 35 -8.66 11.43 6.96
N ARG A 36 -8.23 10.79 8.05
CA ARG A 36 -6.98 10.03 8.09
C ARG A 36 -7.02 8.83 7.15
N LEU A 37 -8.14 8.13 7.03
CA LEU A 37 -8.31 7.06 6.05
C LEU A 37 -8.17 7.59 4.61
N ILE A 38 -8.82 8.71 4.29
CA ILE A 38 -8.72 9.35 2.96
C ILE A 38 -7.29 9.81 2.69
N SER A 39 -6.61 10.44 3.66
CA SER A 39 -5.22 10.85 3.48
C SER A 39 -4.28 9.66 3.26
N ARG A 40 -4.48 8.55 3.99
CA ARG A 40 -3.72 7.32 3.79
C ARG A 40 -3.97 6.71 2.41
N ASP A 41 -5.20 6.77 1.93
CA ASP A 41 -5.56 6.32 0.59
C ASP A 41 -4.86 7.16 -0.49
N GLN A 42 -4.87 8.49 -0.33
CA GLN A 42 -4.17 9.42 -1.24
C GLN A 42 -2.64 9.27 -1.26
N GLN A 43 -2.03 8.71 -0.21
CA GLN A 43 -0.58 8.43 -0.22
C GLN A 43 -0.21 7.28 -1.15
N ARG A 44 -1.18 6.44 -1.54
CA ARG A 44 -0.97 5.46 -2.60
C ARG A 44 -1.21 6.19 -3.92
N PRO A 45 -0.21 6.32 -4.82
CA PRO A 45 -0.55 6.74 -6.17
C PRO A 45 -1.60 5.76 -6.68
N ALA A 46 -2.68 6.26 -7.27
CA ALA A 46 -3.67 5.40 -7.89
C ALA A 46 -2.91 4.46 -8.84
N LEU A 47 -3.14 3.15 -8.74
CA LEU A 47 -2.36 2.17 -9.51
C LEU A 47 -2.30 2.55 -10.99
N ALA A 48 -3.38 3.12 -11.52
CA ALA A 48 -3.44 3.69 -12.87
C ALA A 48 -2.45 4.83 -13.10
N GLU A 49 -2.39 5.85 -12.24
CA GLU A 49 -1.43 6.95 -12.35
C GLU A 49 0.03 6.49 -12.19
N TRP A 50 0.26 5.52 -11.29
CA TRP A 50 1.58 4.92 -11.14
C TRP A 50 1.98 4.13 -12.39
N LEU A 51 1.06 3.32 -12.94
CA LEU A 51 1.27 2.60 -14.19
C LEU A 51 1.51 3.56 -15.35
N GLU A 52 0.75 4.65 -15.47
CA GLU A 52 0.99 5.69 -16.46
C GLU A 52 2.39 6.26 -16.34
N ARG A 53 2.83 6.60 -15.11
CA ARG A 53 4.21 7.08 -14.89
C ARG A 53 5.25 6.04 -15.31
N VAL A 54 5.04 4.76 -15.00
CA VAL A 54 5.94 3.67 -15.40
C VAL A 54 5.99 3.54 -16.93
N HIS A 55 4.87 3.66 -17.63
CA HIS A 55 4.83 3.61 -19.10
C HIS A 55 5.54 4.80 -19.77
N GLN A 56 5.71 5.93 -19.06
CA GLN A 56 6.45 7.09 -19.56
C GLN A 56 7.96 6.99 -19.35
N LEU A 57 8.45 6.02 -18.57
CA LEU A 57 9.88 5.82 -18.37
C LEU A 57 10.49 5.12 -19.59
N GLU A 58 11.71 5.52 -19.95
CA GLU A 58 12.46 4.84 -21.01
C GLU A 58 12.75 3.39 -20.58
N PRO A 59 12.39 2.38 -21.40
CA PRO A 59 12.65 0.99 -21.07
C PRO A 59 14.15 0.75 -20.87
N VAL A 60 14.50 0.19 -19.71
CA VAL A 60 15.88 -0.24 -19.45
C VAL A 60 16.08 -1.60 -20.10
N ASP A 61 17.05 -1.71 -21.00
CA ASP A 61 17.48 -3.01 -21.51
C ASP A 61 18.31 -3.73 -20.44
N LEU A 62 17.75 -4.81 -19.92
CA LEU A 62 18.37 -5.65 -18.91
C LEU A 62 19.10 -6.86 -19.52
N GLY A 63 19.05 -7.03 -20.84
CA GLY A 63 19.58 -8.20 -21.56
C GLY A 63 18.82 -9.51 -21.32
N ALA A 64 17.88 -9.53 -20.37
CA ALA A 64 17.00 -10.66 -20.06
C ALA A 64 15.70 -10.16 -19.41
N PRO A 65 14.63 -10.98 -19.38
CA PRO A 65 13.39 -10.63 -18.68
C PRO A 65 13.64 -10.34 -17.20
N ALA A 66 13.11 -9.21 -16.71
CA ALA A 66 13.26 -8.81 -15.29
C ALA A 66 12.79 -9.90 -14.31
N SER A 67 11.79 -10.69 -14.70
CA SER A 67 11.28 -11.81 -13.90
C SER A 67 12.34 -12.88 -13.65
N GLU A 68 13.20 -13.17 -14.62
CA GLU A 68 14.26 -14.17 -14.50
C GLU A 68 15.36 -13.67 -13.56
N LEU A 69 15.75 -12.40 -13.70
CA LEU A 69 16.74 -11.76 -12.84
C LEU A 69 16.28 -11.69 -11.37
N ILE A 70 15.00 -11.37 -11.15
CA ILE A 70 14.40 -11.35 -9.80
C ILE A 70 14.33 -12.76 -9.22
N ALA A 71 13.99 -13.77 -10.01
CA ALA A 71 13.94 -15.16 -9.57
C ALA A 71 15.32 -15.66 -9.15
N ALA A 72 16.36 -15.37 -9.95
CA ALA A 72 17.75 -15.69 -9.61
C ALA A 72 18.18 -15.01 -8.31
N SER A 73 17.95 -13.71 -8.16
CA SER A 73 18.29 -12.97 -6.92
C SER A 73 17.55 -13.49 -5.67
N ARG A 74 16.33 -14.02 -5.82
CA ARG A 74 15.61 -14.68 -4.72
C ARG A 74 16.23 -16.03 -4.38
N ALA A 75 16.54 -16.84 -5.39
CA ALA A 75 17.19 -18.14 -5.20
C ALA A 75 18.55 -17.99 -4.51
N ASP A 76 19.36 -17.01 -4.90
CA ASP A 76 20.67 -16.74 -4.27
C ASP A 76 20.52 -16.34 -2.79
N ARG A 77 19.54 -15.48 -2.46
CA ARG A 77 19.25 -15.11 -1.06
C ARG A 77 18.74 -16.27 -0.23
N ASP A 78 17.88 -17.11 -0.79
CA ASP A 78 17.34 -18.27 -0.08
C ASP A 78 18.46 -19.31 0.19
N VAL A 79 19.46 -19.41 -0.70
CA VAL A 79 20.66 -20.22 -0.51
C VAL A 79 21.54 -19.67 0.63
N GLU A 80 21.71 -18.34 0.71
CA GLU A 80 22.48 -17.67 1.77
C GLU A 80 21.84 -17.80 3.17
N LEU A 81 20.51 -17.95 3.23
CA LEU A 81 19.75 -18.11 4.48
C LEU A 81 19.67 -19.56 4.98
N LEU A 82 20.23 -20.53 4.27
CA LEU A 82 20.29 -21.92 4.75
C LEU A 82 21.33 -22.01 5.88
N PRO A 83 20.94 -22.37 7.12
CA PRO A 83 21.90 -22.52 8.21
C PRO A 83 22.89 -23.62 7.84
N GLU A 84 24.18 -23.28 7.92
CA GLU A 84 25.34 -24.17 7.90
C GLU A 84 24.93 -25.51 8.52
N ARG A 85 24.74 -26.54 7.68
CA ARG A 85 24.44 -27.88 8.18
C ARG A 85 25.63 -28.28 9.05
N ARG A 86 25.42 -28.24 10.36
CA ARG A 86 26.36 -28.74 11.37
C ARG A 86 26.55 -30.22 11.09
N THR A 87 27.53 -30.54 10.26
CA THR A 87 28.01 -31.90 10.02
C THR A 87 28.58 -32.40 11.34
N SER A 88 27.91 -33.41 11.90
CA SER A 88 28.42 -34.22 13.00
C SER A 88 29.37 -35.28 12.49
#